data_AF-A0A7X5N2P8-F1
#
_entry.id   AF-A0A7X5N2P8-F1
#
_cell.length_a   1.000
_cell.length_b   1.000
_cell.length_c   1.000
_cell.angle_alpha   90.00
_cell.angle_beta   90.00
_cell.angle_gamma   90.00
#
_symmetry.space_group_name_H-M   'P 1'
#
loop_
_entity.id
_entity.type
_entity.pdbx_description
1 polymer ?
#
loop_
_entity_poly.entity_id
_entity_poly.type
_entity_poly.pdbx_seq_one_letter_code
_entity_poly.pdbx_strand_id
1 'polypeptide(L)'
;MDRHTATLLWFRAYAGLLLDGVWSALFQHGIALEPHLQNTVIGFADGWPTRVWIRDLEGTKLLAHHWPATRLQGVGERARQSLYYTPEQGWNRVAYCALVNNLAEAIFHLTEGDAALEARLWQC
;
A
#
# COMPACT_ATOMS: atom_id res chain seq x y z
N MET A 1 -14.72 1.22 24.99
CA MET A 1 -13.67 0.33 24.44
C MET A 1 -12.35 0.75 25.07
N ASP A 2 -11.55 -0.18 25.56
CA ASP A 2 -10.21 0.14 26.08
C ASP A 2 -9.24 0.50 24.96
N ARG A 3 -8.10 1.13 25.32
CA ARG A 3 -7.10 1.60 24.36
C ARG A 3 -6.56 0.48 23.47
N HIS A 4 -6.25 -0.70 24.03
CA HIS A 4 -5.61 -1.77 23.27
C HIS A 4 -6.56 -2.34 22.24
N THR A 5 -7.82 -2.55 22.62
CA THR A 5 -8.87 -2.99 21.69
C THR A 5 -9.11 -1.93 20.61
N ALA A 6 -9.16 -0.64 20.97
CA ALA A 6 -9.33 0.45 20.02
C ALA A 6 -8.17 0.51 19.01
N THR A 7 -6.92 0.46 19.48
CA THR A 7 -5.72 0.46 18.64
C THR A 7 -5.72 -0.72 17.67
N LEU A 8 -6.05 -1.93 18.16
CA LEU A 8 -6.09 -3.12 17.33
C LEU A 8 -7.13 -3.01 16.21
N LEU A 9 -8.35 -2.59 16.55
CA LEU A 9 -9.40 -2.44 15.55
C LEU A 9 -9.09 -1.32 14.55
N TRP A 10 -8.49 -0.22 15.02
CA TRP A 10 -8.12 0.90 14.16
C TRP A 10 -7.03 0.48 13.18
N PHE A 11 -5.99 -0.20 13.69
CA PHE A 11 -4.91 -0.70 12.86
C PHE A 11 -5.40 -1.73 11.84
N ARG A 12 -6.24 -2.69 12.25
CA ARG A 12 -6.83 -3.66 11.33
C ARG A 12 -7.63 -2.97 10.22
N ALA A 13 -8.42 -1.94 10.55
CA ALA A 13 -9.16 -1.18 9.55
C ALA A 13 -8.21 -0.46 8.56
N TYR A 14 -7.17 0.20 9.08
CA TYR A 14 -6.18 0.87 8.23
C TYR A 14 -5.40 -0.11 7.34
N ALA A 15 -4.87 -1.18 7.92
CA ALA A 15 -4.10 -2.20 7.21
C ALA A 15 -4.95 -2.90 6.14
N GLY A 16 -6.20 -3.24 6.44
CA GLY A 16 -7.13 -3.80 5.44
C GLY A 16 -7.34 -2.84 4.26
N LEU A 17 -7.67 -1.58 4.52
CA LEU A 17 -7.87 -0.58 3.47
C LEU A 17 -6.62 -0.38 2.59
N LEU A 18 -5.43 -0.33 3.21
CA LEU A 18 -4.17 -0.17 2.49
C LEU A 18 -3.83 -1.41 1.66
N LEU A 19 -3.77 -2.58 2.32
CA LEU A 19 -3.28 -3.82 1.71
C LEU A 19 -4.24 -4.34 0.64
N ASP A 20 -5.55 -4.38 0.92
CA ASP A 20 -6.54 -4.83 -0.06
C ASP A 20 -6.49 -3.96 -1.32
N GLY A 21 -6.34 -2.64 -1.15
CA GLY A 21 -6.22 -1.69 -2.25
C GLY A 21 -4.97 -1.91 -3.10
N VAL A 22 -3.78 -1.92 -2.47
CA VAL A 22 -2.51 -2.00 -3.21
C VAL A 22 -2.25 -3.40 -3.78
N TRP A 23 -2.72 -4.46 -3.12
CA TRP A 23 -2.64 -5.82 -3.65
C TRP A 23 -3.65 -6.07 -4.75
N SER A 24 -4.86 -5.53 -4.67
CA SER A 24 -5.80 -5.58 -5.80
C SER A 24 -5.21 -4.86 -7.02
N ALA A 25 -4.64 -3.66 -6.82
CA ALA A 25 -3.96 -2.93 -7.89
C ALA A 25 -2.82 -3.75 -8.52
N LEU A 26 -1.96 -4.34 -7.70
CA LEU A 26 -0.81 -5.11 -8.20
C LEU A 26 -1.22 -6.42 -8.87
N PHE A 27 -1.96 -7.28 -8.17
CA PHE A 27 -2.18 -8.66 -8.59
C PHE A 27 -3.34 -8.81 -9.57
N GLN A 28 -4.42 -8.02 -9.42
CA GLN A 28 -5.59 -8.12 -10.30
C GLN A 28 -5.51 -7.18 -11.51
N HIS A 29 -4.75 -6.09 -11.38
CA HIS A 29 -4.68 -5.07 -12.42
C HIS A 29 -3.26 -4.82 -12.94
N GLY A 30 -2.22 -5.43 -12.37
CA GLY A 30 -0.84 -5.23 -12.82
C GLY A 30 -0.34 -3.80 -12.64
N ILE A 31 -0.84 -3.07 -11.64
CA ILE A 31 -0.47 -1.70 -11.30
C ILE A 31 0.34 -1.73 -10.00
N ALA A 32 1.65 -1.49 -10.10
CA ALA A 32 2.54 -1.37 -8.95
C ALA A 32 2.60 0.11 -8.50
N LEU A 33 1.91 0.40 -7.40
CA LEU A 33 1.93 1.70 -6.72
C LEU A 33 3.13 1.81 -5.78
N GLU A 34 3.38 3.00 -5.24
CA GLU A 34 4.44 3.26 -4.26
C GLU A 34 3.84 3.74 -2.91
N PRO A 35 3.16 2.85 -2.15
CA PRO A 35 2.31 3.21 -1.01
C PRO A 35 3.09 3.49 0.30
N HIS A 36 4.22 4.18 0.19
CA HIS A 36 4.96 4.66 1.36
C HIS A 36 4.17 5.77 2.08
N LEU A 37 4.58 6.15 3.29
CA LEU A 37 3.83 7.09 4.13
C LEU A 37 3.48 8.40 3.42
N GLN A 38 4.44 9.02 2.74
CA GLN A 38 4.20 10.30 2.06
C GLN A 38 3.19 10.20 0.91
N ASN A 39 3.03 9.04 0.27
CA ASN A 39 2.08 8.82 -0.82
C ASN A 39 0.74 8.25 -0.34
N THR A 40 0.56 8.07 0.97
CA THR A 40 -0.65 7.50 1.56
C THR A 40 -1.44 8.59 2.29
N VAL A 41 -2.69 8.79 1.89
CA VAL A 41 -3.62 9.73 2.54
C VAL A 41 -4.78 8.93 3.14
N ILE A 42 -5.01 9.09 4.44
CA ILE A 42 -6.04 8.35 5.18
C ILE A 42 -7.29 9.24 5.34
N GLY A 43 -8.44 8.69 4.97
CA GLY A 43 -9.75 9.32 5.18
C GLY A 43 -10.43 8.78 6.43
N PHE A 44 -10.94 9.70 7.25
CA PHE A 44 -11.57 9.37 8.53
C PHE A 44 -13.07 9.65 8.54
N ALA A 45 -13.82 8.79 9.22
CA ALA A 45 -15.19 9.07 9.66
C ALA A 45 -15.30 8.67 11.14
N ASP A 46 -15.75 9.59 11.99
CA ASP A 46 -15.86 9.38 13.44
C ASP A 46 -14.58 8.84 14.11
N GLY A 47 -13.42 9.29 13.61
CA GLY A 47 -12.10 8.86 14.10
C GLY A 47 -11.59 7.52 13.55
N TRP A 48 -12.37 6.82 12.72
CA TRP A 48 -12.01 5.53 12.13
C TRP A 48 -11.48 5.67 10.70
N PRO A 49 -10.46 4.90 10.30
CA PRO A 49 -10.04 4.80 8.91
C PRO A 49 -11.18 4.20 8.09
N THR A 50 -11.60 4.90 7.05
CA THR A 50 -12.65 4.42 6.14
C THR A 50 -12.20 4.36 4.69
N ARG A 51 -11.12 5.09 4.35
CA ARG A 51 -10.57 5.17 3.01
C ARG A 51 -9.07 5.37 3.07
N VAL A 52 -8.39 4.87 2.04
CA VAL A 52 -6.99 5.17 1.75
C VAL A 52 -6.93 5.64 0.30
N TRP A 53 -6.25 6.77 0.07
CA TRP A 53 -5.89 7.22 -1.27
C TRP A 53 -4.38 7.15 -1.42
N ILE A 54 -3.95 6.57 -2.53
CA ILE A 54 -2.55 6.62 -2.95
C ILE A 54 -2.40 7.75 -3.96
N ARG A 55 -1.46 8.67 -3.69
CA ARG A 55 -1.10 9.77 -4.58
C ARG A 55 0.24 9.49 -5.28
N ASP A 56 0.64 10.44 -6.11
CA ASP A 56 1.84 10.39 -6.96
C ASP A 56 1.78 9.26 -8.00
N LEU A 57 1.37 9.63 -9.21
CA LEU A 57 1.27 8.69 -10.32
C LEU A 57 2.54 8.63 -11.17
N GLU A 58 3.53 9.50 -10.93
CA GLU A 58 4.80 9.46 -11.66
C GLU A 58 5.57 8.18 -11.31
N GLY A 59 5.54 7.79 -10.03
CA GLY A 59 6.14 6.56 -9.52
C GLY A 59 5.43 5.26 -9.96
N THR A 60 4.23 5.33 -10.54
CA THR A 60 3.44 4.14 -10.87
C THR A 60 4.10 3.29 -11.97
N LYS A 61 4.14 1.97 -11.76
CA LYS A 61 4.66 1.00 -12.72
C LYS A 61 3.59 0.00 -13.15
N LEU A 62 3.74 -0.56 -14.33
CA LEU A 62 2.81 -1.51 -14.95
C LEU A 62 3.49 -2.85 -15.19
N LEU A 63 2.74 -3.94 -15.05
CA LEU A 63 3.18 -5.28 -15.40
C LEU A 63 2.73 -5.62 -16.82
N ALA A 64 3.68 -6.00 -17.68
CA ALA A 64 3.45 -6.17 -19.11
C ALA A 64 2.39 -7.23 -19.46
N HIS A 65 2.20 -8.25 -18.61
CA HIS A 65 1.18 -9.28 -18.84
C HIS A 65 -0.27 -8.76 -18.66
N HIS A 66 -0.48 -7.70 -17.87
CA HIS A 66 -1.76 -6.99 -17.75
C HIS A 66 -1.86 -5.80 -18.74
N TRP A 67 -0.71 -5.20 -19.06
CA TRP A 67 -0.59 -4.00 -19.88
C TRP A 67 0.37 -4.22 -21.05
N PRO A 68 0.03 -5.09 -22.02
CA PRO A 68 0.88 -5.31 -23.17
C PRO A 68 1.03 -4.01 -23.98
N ALA A 69 2.13 -3.89 -24.74
CA ALA A 69 2.41 -2.67 -25.50
C ALA A 69 1.28 -2.27 -26.47
N THR A 70 0.50 -3.24 -26.95
CA THR A 70 -0.70 -3.03 -27.77
C THR A 70 -1.81 -2.25 -27.06
N ARG A 71 -1.86 -2.27 -25.72
CA ARG A 71 -2.79 -1.46 -24.92
C ARG A 71 -2.28 -0.04 -24.67
N LEU A 72 -1.01 0.23 -24.97
CA LEU A 72 -0.31 1.49 -24.72
C LEU A 72 0.20 2.13 -26.02
N GLN A 73 -0.50 1.96 -27.14
CA GLN A 73 -0.06 2.46 -28.46
C GLN A 73 0.08 3.99 -28.51
N GLY A 74 -0.70 4.74 -27.72
CA GLY A 74 -0.57 6.20 -27.59
C GLY A 74 0.61 6.66 -26.73
N VAL A 75 1.32 5.74 -26.08
CA VAL A 75 2.48 6.03 -25.22
C VAL A 75 3.75 5.79 -26.03
N GLY A 76 4.60 6.82 -26.13
CA GLY A 76 5.88 6.74 -26.82
C GLY A 76 6.79 5.66 -26.23
N GLU A 77 7.64 5.08 -27.07
CA GLU A 77 8.45 3.89 -26.73
C GLU A 77 9.25 4.06 -25.43
N ARG A 78 9.98 5.18 -25.30
CA ARG A 78 10.77 5.48 -24.10
C ARG A 78 9.92 5.59 -22.83
N ALA A 79 8.75 6.24 -22.93
CA ALA A 79 7.83 6.37 -21.80
C ALA A 79 7.27 5.00 -21.40
N ARG A 80 6.94 4.16 -22.38
CA ARG A 80 6.48 2.79 -22.13
C ARG A 80 7.53 1.95 -21.42
N GLN A 81 8.79 2.03 -21.85
CA GLN A 81 9.92 1.37 -21.20
C GLN A 81 10.10 1.82 -19.74
N SER A 82 9.90 3.12 -19.44
CA SER A 82 9.98 3.62 -18.06
C SER A 82 8.81 3.23 -17.15
N LEU A 83 7.67 2.82 -17.73
CA LEU A 83 6.49 2.37 -17.00
C LEU A 83 6.60 0.91 -16.56
N TYR A 84 7.37 0.07 -17.28
CA TYR A 84 7.35 -1.37 -17.04
C TYR A 84 8.26 -1.81 -15.90
N TYR A 85 7.69 -2.66 -15.04
CA TYR A 85 8.42 -3.48 -14.07
C TYR A 85 8.20 -4.97 -14.37
N THR A 86 9.17 -5.79 -13.98
CA THR A 86 8.95 -7.23 -13.82
C THR A 86 8.00 -7.49 -12.63
N PRO A 87 7.32 -8.66 -12.57
CA PRO A 87 6.49 -9.00 -11.42
C PRO A 87 7.25 -8.92 -10.08
N GLU A 88 8.51 -9.36 -10.06
CA GLU A 88 9.36 -9.29 -8.88
C GLU A 88 9.66 -7.84 -8.45
N GLN A 89 10.01 -6.96 -9.40
CA GLN A 89 10.24 -5.55 -9.10
C GLN A 89 8.97 -4.87 -8.56
N GLY A 90 7.81 -5.18 -9.16
CA GLY A 90 6.51 -4.70 -8.70
C GLY A 90 6.21 -5.14 -7.27
N TRP A 91 6.39 -6.43 -6.98
CA TRP A 91 6.20 -6.98 -5.64
C TRP A 91 7.15 -6.35 -4.62
N ASN A 92 8.45 -6.34 -4.91
CA ASN A 92 9.47 -5.83 -3.99
C ASN A 92 9.19 -4.37 -3.59
N ARG A 93 8.79 -3.52 -4.55
CA ARG A 93 8.41 -2.14 -4.28
C ARG A 93 7.15 -2.06 -3.43
N VAL A 94 6.05 -2.69 -3.84
CA VAL A 94 4.75 -2.58 -3.15
C VAL A 94 4.86 -3.15 -1.72
N ALA A 95 5.50 -4.30 -1.55
CA ALA A 95 5.67 -4.94 -0.26
C ALA A 95 6.56 -4.11 0.68
N TYR A 96 7.69 -3.59 0.20
CA TYR A 96 8.55 -2.73 1.02
C TYR A 96 7.81 -1.45 1.46
N CYS A 97 7.19 -0.75 0.51
CA CYS A 97 6.48 0.49 0.79
C CYS A 97 5.30 0.28 1.76
N ALA A 98 4.48 -0.75 1.54
CA ALA A 98 3.31 -1.00 2.36
C ALA A 98 3.67 -1.59 3.73
N LEU A 99 4.53 -2.61 3.79
CA LEU A 99 4.78 -3.34 5.04
C LEU A 99 5.85 -2.67 5.90
N VAL A 100 6.97 -2.27 5.29
CA VAL A 100 8.14 -1.77 6.02
C VAL A 100 8.06 -0.26 6.19
N ASN A 101 7.90 0.49 5.10
CA ASN A 101 7.91 1.95 5.19
C ASN A 101 6.64 2.52 5.83
N ASN A 102 5.51 1.80 5.74
CA ASN A 102 4.21 2.29 6.17
C ASN A 102 3.66 1.55 7.41
N LEU A 103 3.26 0.29 7.29
CA LEU A 103 2.62 -0.42 8.40
C LEU A 103 3.53 -0.61 9.62
N ALA A 104 4.83 -0.86 9.42
CA ALA A 104 5.76 -0.95 10.55
C ALA A 104 5.86 0.36 11.34
N GLU A 105 5.90 1.51 10.66
CA GLU A 105 5.89 2.83 11.30
C GLU A 105 4.56 3.10 12.02
N ALA A 106 3.43 2.71 11.41
CA ALA A 106 2.12 2.80 12.07
C ALA A 106 2.08 1.95 13.36
N ILE A 107 2.57 0.71 13.30
CA ILE A 107 2.66 -0.18 14.46
C ILE A 107 3.55 0.46 15.54
N PHE A 108 4.75 0.92 15.16
CA PHE A 108 5.71 1.54 16.08
C PHE A 108 5.08 2.72 16.85
N HIS A 109 4.36 3.60 16.17
CA HIS A 109 3.72 4.75 16.79
C HIS A 109 2.47 4.38 17.60
N LEU A 110 1.68 3.41 17.15
CA LEU A 110 0.46 2.99 17.84
C LEU A 110 0.72 2.20 19.13
N THR A 111 1.88 1.54 19.24
CA THR A 111 2.21 0.70 20.39
C THR A 111 2.89 1.49 21.51
N GLU A 112 3.54 2.61 21.19
CA GLU A 112 4.28 3.45 22.15
C GLU A 112 5.26 2.63 23.02
N GLY A 113 5.88 1.59 22.45
CA GLY A 113 6.82 0.69 23.15
C GLY A 113 6.18 -0.50 23.88
N ASP A 114 4.86 -0.71 23.77
CA ASP A 114 4.20 -1.93 24.26
C ASP A 114 4.47 -3.11 23.30
N ALA A 115 5.45 -3.94 23.67
CA ALA A 115 5.87 -5.11 22.89
C ALA A 115 4.76 -6.17 22.74
N ALA A 116 3.86 -6.31 23.72
CA ALA A 116 2.77 -7.28 23.64
C ALA A 116 1.69 -6.80 22.65
N LEU A 117 1.41 -5.49 22.63
CA LEU A 117 0.52 -4.90 21.64
C LEU A 117 1.14 -4.94 20.23
N GLU A 118 2.43 -4.64 20.10
CA GLU A 118 3.16 -4.71 18.82
C GLU A 118 3.06 -6.10 18.19
N ALA A 119 3.34 -7.16 18.97
CA ALA A 119 3.22 -8.53 18.49
C ALA A 119 1.80 -8.87 18.02
N ARG A 120 0.77 -8.31 18.67
CA ARG A 120 -0.63 -8.49 18.28
C ARG A 120 -0.99 -7.72 16.99
N LEU A 121 -0.44 -6.53 16.79
CA LEU A 121 -0.70 -5.76 15.57
C LEU A 121 -0.12 -6.44 14.33
N TRP A 122 1.08 -7.03 14.43
CA TRP A 122 1.66 -7.83 13.33
C TRP A 122 0.86 -9.10 12.98
N GLN A 123 -0.01 -9.58 13.87
CA GLN A 123 -0.86 -10.75 13.66
C GLN A 123 -2.29 -10.40 13.19
N CYS A 124 -2.59 -9.11 12.98
CA CYS A 124 -3.95 -8.65 12.66
C CYS A 124 -4.46 -9.05 11.28
#